data_AF-L2GL64-F1
#
_entry.id   AF-L2GL64-F1
#
_cell.length_a   1.000
_cell.length_b   1.000
_cell.length_c   1.000
_cell.angle_alpha   90.00
_cell.angle_beta   90.00
_cell.angle_gamma   90.00
#
_symmetry.space_group_name_H-M   'P 1'
#
loop_
_entity.id
_entity.type
_entity.pdbx_description
1 polymer ?
#
loop_
_entity_poly.entity_id
_entity_poly.type
_entity_poly.pdbx_seq_one_letter_code
_entity_poly.pdbx_strand_id
1 'polypeptide(L)'
;MLTPALGFLALSCAVEMALLLGFLCSAVKFLLFAGPCTQMKAKESVLSPVETAVQELSKATNECKVELLRHYLLNYILYLELPSDEAEDSPIKEKLLKISVLLDKVNSMEKNAEKVSGDRTVDEKMMKNKPKACHLKSKNPRKKFKINSEKLKERTKAKDDYNIDTRNGRSSKFG
;
A
#
# COMPACT_ATOMS: atom_id res chain seq x y z
N MET A 1 2.83 18.75 56.20
CA MET A 1 1.76 19.07 55.24
C MET A 1 2.17 18.53 53.89
N LEU A 2 1.69 17.32 53.54
CA LEU A 2 2.02 16.65 52.28
C LEU A 2 1.11 17.16 51.15
N THR A 3 1.73 17.45 50.02
CA THR A 3 1.18 18.12 48.84
C THR A 3 0.18 17.26 48.05
N PRO A 4 -1.02 17.77 47.70
CA PRO A 4 -2.04 17.05 46.91
C PRO A 4 -1.67 16.85 45.43
N ALA A 5 -0.58 17.41 44.94
CA ALA A 5 -0.16 17.33 43.53
C ALA A 5 0.32 15.92 43.10
N LEU A 6 0.86 15.12 44.03
CA LEU A 6 1.31 13.75 43.73
C LEU A 6 0.15 12.77 43.48
N GLY A 7 -1.04 13.06 44.02
CA GLY A 7 -2.22 12.21 43.85
C GLY A 7 -2.77 12.24 42.41
N PHE A 8 -2.72 13.40 41.76
CA PHE A 8 -3.26 13.57 40.39
C PHE A 8 -2.41 12.87 39.33
N LEU A 9 -1.09 12.88 39.47
CA LEU A 9 -0.20 12.15 38.56
C LEU A 9 -0.37 10.64 38.66
N ALA A 10 -0.54 10.11 39.87
CA ALA A 10 -0.80 8.69 40.08
C ALA A 10 -2.15 8.23 39.50
N LEU A 11 -3.18 9.06 39.60
CA LEU A 11 -4.51 8.79 39.03
C LEU A 11 -4.50 8.82 37.50
N SER A 12 -3.79 9.75 36.87
CA SER A 12 -3.67 9.80 35.41
C SER A 12 -2.97 8.56 34.85
N CYS A 13 -1.87 8.15 35.49
CA CYS A 13 -1.11 6.97 35.08
C CYS A 13 -1.91 5.67 35.25
N ALA A 14 -2.74 5.56 36.29
CA ALA A 14 -3.57 4.40 36.53
C ALA A 14 -4.69 4.24 35.48
N VAL A 15 -5.27 5.35 35.01
CA VAL A 15 -6.32 5.32 33.97
C VAL A 15 -5.76 4.91 32.61
N GLU A 16 -4.59 5.40 32.23
CA GLU A 16 -3.93 5.01 30.97
C GLU A 16 -3.53 3.53 30.98
N MET A 17 -3.00 3.03 32.09
CA MET A 17 -2.67 1.61 32.24
C MET A 17 -3.92 0.71 32.24
N ALA A 18 -5.03 1.17 32.81
CA ALA A 18 -6.31 0.43 32.76
C ALA A 18 -6.89 0.36 31.34
N LEU A 19 -6.79 1.42 30.55
CA LEU A 19 -7.21 1.43 29.14
C LEU A 19 -6.34 0.51 28.28
N LEU A 20 -5.02 0.51 28.50
CA LEU A 20 -4.09 -0.40 27.82
C LEU A 20 -4.36 -1.86 28.18
N LEU A 21 -4.59 -2.18 29.46
CA LEU A 21 -4.95 -3.52 29.91
C LEU A 21 -6.31 -3.97 29.35
N GLY A 22 -7.30 -3.07 29.26
CA GLY A 22 -8.59 -3.35 28.63
C GLY A 22 -8.48 -3.65 27.13
N PHE A 23 -7.61 -2.91 26.43
CA PHE A 23 -7.34 -3.12 25.00
C PHE A 23 -6.59 -4.44 24.76
N LEU A 24 -5.57 -4.74 25.57
CA LEU A 24 -4.84 -6.00 25.53
C LEU A 24 -5.74 -7.18 25.88
N CYS A 25 -6.63 -7.05 26.87
CA CYS A 25 -7.59 -8.10 27.23
C CYS A 25 -8.58 -8.38 26.08
N SER A 26 -9.04 -7.35 25.36
CA SER A 26 -9.90 -7.51 24.19
C SER A 26 -9.16 -8.12 22.99
N ALA A 27 -7.91 -7.72 22.76
CA ALA A 27 -7.06 -8.27 21.69
C ALA A 27 -6.69 -9.74 21.96
N VAL A 28 -6.39 -10.08 23.22
CA VAL A 28 -6.12 -11.46 23.66
C VAL A 28 -7.39 -12.31 23.58
N LYS A 29 -8.58 -11.75 23.88
CA LYS A 29 -9.87 -12.43 23.61
C LYS A 29 -10.06 -12.69 22.12
N PHE A 30 -9.71 -11.73 21.26
CA PHE A 30 -9.78 -11.90 19.80
C PHE A 30 -8.83 -12.98 19.29
N LEU A 31 -7.63 -13.10 19.88
CA LEU A 31 -6.65 -14.14 19.55
C LEU A 31 -7.01 -15.52 20.14
N LEU A 32 -7.63 -15.57 21.32
CA LEU A 32 -8.11 -16.83 21.94
C LEU A 32 -9.42 -17.35 21.35
N PHE A 33 -10.25 -16.48 20.75
CA PHE A 33 -11.46 -16.89 20.03
C PHE A 33 -11.19 -17.33 18.58
N ALA A 34 -9.95 -17.21 18.10
CA ALA A 34 -9.48 -17.82 16.86
C ALA A 34 -9.17 -19.33 17.04
N GLY A 35 -9.99 -20.03 17.84
CA GLY A 35 -10.04 -21.49 17.92
C GLY A 35 -10.69 -22.08 16.67
N PRO A 36 -10.44 -23.37 16.37
CA PRO A 36 -10.60 -23.95 15.04
C PRO A 36 -12.06 -23.88 14.58
N CYS A 37 -12.25 -23.28 13.40
CA CYS A 37 -13.49 -23.32 12.63
C CYS A 37 -14.11 -24.73 12.70
N THR A 38 -15.20 -24.85 13.44
CA THR A 38 -16.14 -25.94 13.32
C THR A 38 -16.57 -26.01 11.85
N GLN A 39 -16.40 -27.18 11.25
CA GLN A 39 -16.78 -27.44 9.87
C GLN A 39 -18.29 -27.25 9.69
N MET A 40 -18.69 -26.04 9.32
CA MET A 40 -19.95 -25.84 8.64
C MET A 40 -19.76 -26.30 7.21
N LYS A 41 -20.54 -27.32 6.82
CA LYS A 41 -20.65 -27.84 5.45
C LYS A 41 -20.58 -26.66 4.47
N ALA A 42 -19.46 -26.58 3.75
CA ALA A 42 -19.28 -25.65 2.67
C ALA A 42 -20.37 -25.92 1.63
N LYS A 43 -21.41 -25.09 1.62
CA LYS A 43 -22.10 -24.81 0.37
C LYS A 43 -21.05 -24.12 -0.47
N GLU A 44 -20.49 -24.85 -1.41
CA GLU A 44 -19.56 -24.34 -2.42
C GLU A 44 -20.36 -23.36 -3.30
N SER A 45 -20.60 -22.17 -2.78
CA SER A 45 -21.07 -21.04 -3.57
C SER A 45 -19.90 -20.69 -4.46
N VAL A 46 -20.04 -20.96 -5.75
CA VAL A 46 -19.11 -20.52 -6.78
C VAL A 46 -19.10 -18.99 -6.73
N LEU A 47 -18.19 -18.43 -5.93
CA LEU A 47 -17.94 -17.00 -5.87
C LEU A 47 -17.45 -16.58 -7.25
N SER A 48 -17.95 -15.45 -7.72
CA SER A 48 -17.45 -14.86 -8.95
C SER A 48 -15.95 -14.56 -8.80
N PRO A 49 -15.17 -14.58 -9.88
CA PRO A 49 -13.75 -14.21 -9.84
C PRO A 49 -13.49 -12.85 -9.18
N VAL A 50 -14.46 -11.94 -9.28
CA VAL A 50 -14.41 -10.61 -8.66
C VAL A 50 -14.53 -10.69 -7.14
N GLU A 51 -15.47 -11.49 -6.62
CA GLU A 51 -15.66 -11.64 -5.17
C GLU A 51 -14.46 -12.33 -4.52
N THR A 52 -13.85 -13.32 -5.18
CA THR A 52 -12.61 -13.95 -4.71
C THR A 52 -11.47 -12.94 -4.63
N ALA A 53 -11.27 -12.12 -5.68
CA ALA A 53 -10.25 -11.09 -5.68
C ALA A 53 -10.46 -10.04 -4.57
N VAL A 54 -11.72 -9.68 -4.27
CA VAL A 54 -12.05 -8.77 -3.16
C VAL A 54 -11.71 -9.40 -1.81
N GLN A 55 -11.99 -10.68 -1.61
CA GLN A 55 -11.63 -11.39 -0.38
C GLN A 55 -10.12 -11.48 -0.19
N GLU A 56 -9.37 -11.81 -1.24
CA GLU A 56 -7.91 -11.86 -1.20
C GLU A 56 -7.30 -10.50 -0.88
N LEU A 57 -7.81 -9.43 -1.50
CA LEU A 57 -7.37 -8.07 -1.23
C LEU A 57 -7.66 -7.64 0.22
N SER A 58 -8.85 -7.97 0.73
CA SER A 58 -9.22 -7.71 2.12
C SER A 58 -8.31 -8.44 3.11
N LYS A 59 -8.02 -9.72 2.83
CA LYS A 59 -7.08 -10.51 3.61
C LYS A 59 -5.68 -9.89 3.63
N ALA A 60 -5.13 -9.56 2.45
CA ALA A 60 -3.80 -8.93 2.34
C ALA A 60 -3.73 -7.57 3.07
N THR A 61 -4.81 -6.79 3.03
CA THR A 61 -4.90 -5.51 3.74
C THR A 61 -4.88 -5.71 5.25
N ASN A 62 -5.62 -6.70 5.76
CA ASN A 62 -5.61 -7.04 7.19
C ASN A 62 -4.25 -7.58 7.65
N GLU A 63 -3.60 -8.42 6.86
CA GLU A 63 -2.24 -8.89 7.14
C GLU A 63 -1.24 -7.73 7.23
N CYS A 64 -1.32 -6.77 6.31
CA CYS A 64 -0.51 -5.55 6.34
C CYS A 64 -0.73 -4.73 7.63
N LYS A 65 -1.98 -4.56 8.07
CA LYS A 65 -2.28 -3.87 9.34
C LYS A 65 -1.71 -4.59 10.54
N VAL A 66 -1.82 -5.92 10.58
CA VAL A 66 -1.27 -6.73 11.67
C VAL A 66 0.24 -6.56 11.76
N GLU A 67 0.95 -6.58 10.64
CA GLU A 67 2.39 -6.34 10.60
C GLU A 67 2.76 -4.92 11.05
N LEU A 68 2.02 -3.89 10.60
CA LEU A 68 2.23 -2.52 11.08
C LEU A 68 2.02 -2.40 12.60
N LEU A 69 0.99 -3.05 13.14
CA LEU A 69 0.73 -3.06 14.59
C LEU A 69 1.81 -3.81 15.36
N ARG A 70 2.32 -4.93 14.84
CA ARG A 70 3.46 -5.65 15.44
C ARG A 70 4.69 -4.76 15.52
N HIS A 71 5.02 -4.07 14.43
CA HIS A 71 6.12 -3.12 14.43
C HIS A 71 5.88 -1.95 15.37
N TYR A 72 4.67 -1.42 15.44
CA TYR A 72 4.32 -0.36 16.37
C TYR A 72 4.57 -0.80 17.82
N LEU A 73 4.03 -1.95 18.22
CA LEU A 73 4.17 -2.48 19.58
C LEU A 73 5.63 -2.75 19.94
N LEU A 74 6.40 -3.33 19.03
CA LEU A 74 7.83 -3.59 19.27
C LEU A 74 8.60 -2.28 19.48
N ASN A 75 8.40 -1.29 18.61
CA ASN A 75 9.05 0.01 18.77
C ASN A 75 8.56 0.75 20.02
N TYR A 76 7.31 0.54 20.42
CA TYR A 76 6.74 1.15 21.61
C TYR A 76 7.36 0.58 22.89
N ILE A 77 7.55 -0.75 22.95
CA ILE A 77 8.27 -1.39 24.06
C ILE A 77 9.70 -0.83 24.16
N LEU A 78 10.42 -0.77 23.03
CA LEU A 78 11.77 -0.19 23.01
C LEU A 78 11.80 1.28 23.43
N TYR A 79 10.76 2.05 23.09
CA TYR A 79 10.63 3.44 23.51
C TYR A 79 10.48 3.56 25.03
N LEU A 80 9.70 2.66 25.66
CA LEU A 80 9.50 2.64 27.10
C LEU A 80 10.75 2.19 27.89
N GLU A 81 11.64 1.43 27.25
CA GLU A 81 12.91 1.01 27.86
C GLU A 81 13.97 2.12 27.86
N LEU A 82 13.79 3.19 27.08
CA LEU A 82 14.70 4.32 27.06
C LEU A 82 14.51 5.24 28.27
N PRO A 83 15.59 5.85 28.80
CA PRO A 83 15.46 6.93 29.75
C PRO A 83 14.76 8.12 29.09
N SER A 84 13.96 8.87 29.88
CA SER A 84 13.11 9.97 29.38
C SER A 84 13.89 10.99 28.55
N ASP A 85 15.15 11.21 28.92
CA ASP A 85 16.04 12.22 28.35
C ASP A 85 16.50 11.85 26.93
N GLU A 86 16.59 10.55 26.64
CA GLU A 86 17.02 10.01 25.34
C GLU A 86 15.84 9.65 24.43
N ALA A 87 14.67 9.43 25.01
CA ALA A 87 13.47 8.99 24.29
C ALA A 87 13.01 10.03 23.25
N GLU A 88 13.10 11.32 23.57
CA GLU A 88 12.60 12.43 22.76
C GLU A 88 13.30 12.55 21.40
N ASP A 89 14.64 12.43 21.36
CA ASP A 89 15.44 12.49 20.14
C ASP A 89 15.76 11.10 19.56
N SER A 90 15.09 10.07 20.08
CA SER A 90 15.36 8.69 19.66
C SER A 90 14.86 8.42 18.24
N PRO A 91 15.59 7.62 17.45
CA PRO A 91 15.10 7.13 16.16
C PRO A 91 13.87 6.21 16.32
N ILE A 92 13.61 5.72 17.53
CA ILE A 92 12.44 4.89 17.85
C ILE A 92 11.16 5.75 17.81
N LYS A 93 11.20 6.97 18.35
CA LYS A 93 10.07 7.91 18.29
C LYS A 93 9.69 8.24 16.84
N GLU A 94 10.68 8.49 15.99
CA GLU A 94 10.46 8.75 14.57
C GLU A 94 9.83 7.53 13.86
N LYS A 95 10.28 6.31 14.19
CA LYS A 95 9.68 5.07 13.67
C LYS A 95 8.23 4.91 14.10
N LEU A 96 7.92 5.17 15.37
CA LEU A 96 6.54 5.12 15.88
C LEU A 96 5.63 6.09 15.12
N LEU A 97 6.11 7.31 14.87
CA LEU A 97 5.37 8.32 14.11
C LEU A 97 5.20 7.93 12.63
N LYS A 98 6.21 7.33 12.01
CA LYS A 98 6.08 6.79 10.64
C LYS A 98 5.02 5.68 10.57
N ILE A 99 5.02 4.78 11.54
CA ILE A 99 4.06 3.67 11.58
C ILE A 99 2.63 4.19 11.81
N SER A 100 2.42 5.18 12.69
CA SER A 100 1.09 5.76 12.91
C SER A 100 0.54 6.41 11.64
N VAL A 101 1.35 7.19 10.91
CA VAL A 101 0.97 7.80 9.63
C VAL A 101 0.62 6.74 8.58
N LEU A 102 1.36 5.63 8.54
CA LEU A 102 1.05 4.52 7.62
C LEU A 102 -0.28 3.85 7.98
N LEU A 103 -0.55 3.62 9.26
CA LEU A 103 -1.81 3.04 9.73
C LEU A 103 -3.01 3.92 9.34
N ASP A 104 -2.89 5.23 9.57
CA ASP A 104 -3.93 6.20 9.21
C ASP A 104 -4.20 6.22 7.72
N LYS A 105 -3.15 6.13 6.90
CA LYS A 105 -3.27 6.08 5.44
C LYS A 105 -3.97 4.81 4.98
N VAL A 106 -3.63 3.65 5.53
CA VAL A 106 -4.31 2.38 5.22
C VAL A 106 -5.79 2.47 5.58
N ASN A 107 -6.11 2.95 6.79
CA ASN A 107 -7.49 3.12 7.24
C ASN A 107 -8.28 4.13 6.37
N SER A 108 -7.62 5.20 5.91
CA SER A 108 -8.23 6.17 4.98
C SER A 108 -8.53 5.54 3.62
N MET A 109 -7.62 4.73 3.09
CA MET A 109 -7.80 4.04 1.82
C MET A 109 -8.97 3.07 1.85
N GLU A 110 -9.16 2.34 2.95
CA GLU A 110 -10.32 1.45 3.13
C GLU A 110 -11.64 2.21 3.20
N LYS A 111 -11.71 3.27 4.02
CA LYS A 111 -12.90 4.14 4.09
C LYS A 111 -13.25 4.74 2.73
N ASN A 112 -12.24 5.07 1.92
CA ASN A 112 -12.44 5.58 0.57
C ASN A 112 -12.92 4.47 -0.38
N ALA A 113 -12.41 3.25 -0.26
CA ALA A 113 -12.88 2.09 -1.04
C ALA A 113 -14.35 1.78 -0.73
N GLU A 114 -14.76 1.83 0.53
CA GLU A 114 -16.16 1.66 0.95
C GLU A 114 -17.07 2.70 0.30
N LYS A 115 -16.69 3.99 0.33
CA LYS A 115 -17.45 5.07 -0.31
C LYS A 115 -17.61 4.89 -1.82
N VAL A 116 -16.58 4.36 -2.50
CA VAL A 116 -16.58 4.15 -3.94
C VAL A 116 -17.43 2.94 -4.35
N SER A 117 -17.66 2.00 -3.43
CA SER A 117 -18.57 0.85 -3.60
C SER A 117 -20.06 1.21 -3.44
N GLY A 118 -20.36 2.43 -2.98
CA GLY A 118 -21.71 2.97 -3.01
C GLY A 118 -22.26 2.97 -4.43
N ASP A 119 -23.46 2.43 -4.58
CA ASP A 119 -24.20 2.24 -5.83
C ASP A 119 -24.02 3.47 -6.73
N ARG A 120 -23.13 3.36 -7.72
CA ARG A 120 -22.98 4.37 -8.75
C ARG A 120 -24.24 4.26 -9.60
N THR A 121 -25.30 4.92 -9.15
CA THR A 121 -26.47 5.19 -9.98
C THR A 121 -25.92 5.90 -11.22
N VAL A 122 -25.85 5.15 -12.32
CA VAL A 122 -25.47 5.70 -13.62
C VAL A 122 -26.58 6.67 -13.96
N ASP A 123 -26.34 7.96 -13.70
CA ASP A 123 -27.29 9.00 -14.04
C ASP A 123 -27.67 8.84 -15.51
N GLU A 124 -28.97 8.92 -15.79
CA GLU A 124 -29.55 8.75 -17.13
C GLU A 124 -28.91 9.70 -18.18
N LYS A 125 -28.24 10.77 -17.72
CA LYS A 125 -27.43 11.69 -18.51
C LYS A 125 -26.15 11.05 -19.10
N MET A 126 -25.54 10.08 -18.40
CA MET A 126 -24.41 9.31 -18.92
C MET A 126 -24.82 8.32 -20.02
N MET A 127 -26.05 7.81 -20.00
CA MET A 127 -26.59 6.94 -21.05
C MET A 127 -26.99 7.70 -22.32
N LYS A 128 -27.27 9.01 -22.22
CA LYS A 128 -27.69 9.86 -23.36
C LYS A 128 -26.53 10.38 -24.21
N ASN A 129 -25.28 10.17 -23.79
CA ASN A 129 -24.12 10.37 -24.66
C ASN A 129 -24.02 9.22 -25.66
N LYS A 130 -24.93 9.21 -26.65
CA LYS A 130 -24.66 8.49 -27.90
C LYS A 130 -23.32 9.03 -28.41
N PRO A 131 -22.31 8.18 -28.66
CA PRO A 131 -21.08 8.65 -29.26
C PRO A 131 -21.48 9.41 -30.51
N LYS A 132 -21.19 10.73 -30.56
CA LYS A 132 -21.36 11.50 -31.78
C LYS A 132 -20.66 10.68 -32.83
N ALA A 133 -21.40 10.24 -33.86
CA ALA A 133 -20.82 9.52 -34.98
C ALA A 133 -19.70 10.43 -35.49
N CYS A 134 -18.46 10.11 -35.13
CA CYS A 134 -17.32 10.75 -35.72
C CYS A 134 -17.53 10.47 -37.20
N HIS A 135 -17.77 11.51 -38.00
CA HIS A 135 -17.57 11.47 -39.43
C HIS A 135 -16.07 11.19 -39.64
N LEU A 136 -15.67 9.93 -39.41
CA LEU A 136 -14.53 9.30 -40.03
C LEU A 136 -14.89 9.28 -41.51
N LYS A 137 -14.70 10.43 -42.17
CA LYS A 137 -14.28 10.44 -43.56
C LYS A 137 -13.12 9.46 -43.58
N SER A 138 -13.36 8.30 -44.16
CA SER A 138 -12.47 7.16 -44.25
C SER A 138 -11.17 7.56 -44.94
N LYS A 139 -10.27 8.23 -44.21
CA LYS A 139 -8.87 8.37 -44.61
C LYS A 139 -8.23 7.03 -44.33
N ASN A 140 -8.45 6.13 -45.28
CA ASN A 140 -7.92 4.80 -45.44
C ASN A 140 -6.54 4.64 -44.73
N PRO A 141 -6.46 4.01 -43.54
CA PRO A 141 -5.23 3.96 -42.75
C PRO A 141 -4.10 3.19 -43.44
N ARG A 142 -4.42 2.37 -44.45
CA ARG A 142 -3.45 1.62 -45.26
C ARG A 142 -2.49 2.49 -46.07
N LYS A 143 -2.79 3.76 -46.34
CA LYS A 143 -1.84 4.66 -47.06
C LYS A 143 -0.73 5.22 -46.17
N LYS A 144 -0.90 5.26 -44.85
CA LYS A 144 0.12 5.83 -43.93
C LYS A 144 1.28 4.89 -43.63
N PHE A 145 1.07 3.57 -43.74
CA PHE A 145 2.13 2.59 -43.50
C PHE A 145 3.15 2.47 -44.63
N LYS A 146 2.78 2.84 -45.87
CA LYS A 146 3.71 2.78 -47.01
C LYS A 146 4.74 3.92 -47.01
N ILE A 147 4.34 5.11 -46.55
CA ILE A 147 5.21 6.30 -46.56
C ILE A 147 6.29 6.23 -45.46
N ASN A 148 5.99 5.59 -44.33
CA ASN A 148 6.95 5.50 -43.21
C ASN A 148 7.97 4.36 -43.37
N SER A 149 7.68 3.31 -44.13
CA SER A 149 8.63 2.21 -44.36
C SER A 149 9.71 2.57 -45.37
N GLU A 150 9.41 3.42 -46.36
CA GLU A 150 10.41 3.97 -47.29
C GLU A 150 11.40 4.91 -46.58
N LYS A 151 10.91 5.83 -45.73
CA LYS A 151 11.76 6.72 -44.93
C LYS A 151 12.65 6.01 -43.91
N LEU A 152 12.26 4.81 -43.48
CA LEU A 152 13.07 3.98 -42.58
C LEU A 152 14.20 3.26 -43.33
N LYS A 153 13.98 2.87 -44.59
CA LYS A 153 15.01 2.25 -45.45
C LYS A 153 16.08 3.23 -45.94
N GLU A 154 15.75 4.52 -46.06
CA GLU A 154 16.72 5.55 -46.41
C GLU A 154 17.72 5.83 -45.27
N ARG A 155 17.28 5.72 -44.00
CA ARG A 155 18.15 5.97 -42.83
C ARG A 155 19.10 4.82 -42.50
N THR A 156 18.85 3.61 -42.98
CA THR A 156 19.75 2.46 -42.78
C THR A 156 20.89 2.38 -43.80
N LYS A 157 20.84 3.15 -44.89
CA LYS A 157 21.96 3.23 -45.86
C LYS A 157 22.99 4.31 -45.53
N ALA A 158 22.78 5.10 -44.49
CA ALA A 158 23.61 6.24 -44.14
C ALA A 158 24.55 5.99 -42.94
N LYS A 159 24.83 4.73 -42.58
CA LYS A 159 25.64 4.38 -41.40
C LYS A 159 26.80 3.39 -41.68
N ASP A 160 27.25 3.29 -42.92
CA ASP A 160 28.38 2.41 -43.29
C ASP A 160 29.73 3.13 -43.40
N ASP A 161 29.89 4.33 -42.82
CA ASP A 161 31.17 5.09 -42.87
C ASP A 161 31.81 5.34 -41.48
N TYR A 162 31.58 4.47 -40.50
CA TYR A 162 32.46 4.44 -39.31
C TYR A 162 33.49 3.32 -39.47
N ASN A 163 34.60 3.72 -40.08
CA ASN A 163 35.90 3.07 -40.01
C ASN A 163 36.30 2.93 -38.53
N ILE A 164 36.00 1.79 -37.91
CA ILE A 164 36.53 1.44 -36.58
C ILE A 164 37.94 0.90 -36.81
N ASP A 165 38.91 1.81 -36.74
CA ASP A 165 40.33 1.47 -36.66
C ASP A 165 40.56 0.58 -35.44
N THR A 166 40.74 -0.72 -35.68
CA THR A 166 41.20 -1.69 -34.70
C THR A 166 42.69 -1.48 -34.46
N ARG A 167 43.04 -0.54 -33.57
CA ARG A 167 44.42 -0.36 -33.10
C ARG A 167 44.58 -0.78 -31.64
N ASN A 168 44.89 -2.07 -31.49
CA ASN A 168 45.88 -2.65 -30.59
C ASN A 168 46.16 -1.97 -29.23
N GLY A 169 45.78 -2.67 -28.17
CA GLY A 169 46.76 -3.26 -27.26
C GLY A 169 47.39 -2.37 -26.19
N ARG A 170 47.16 -2.76 -24.92
CA ARG A 170 48.25 -3.20 -24.03
C ARG A 170 47.70 -3.80 -22.74
N SER A 171 48.03 -5.08 -22.56
CA SER A 171 48.07 -5.79 -21.30
C SER A 171 49.05 -5.14 -20.31
N SER A 172 48.69 -5.12 -19.03
CA SER A 172 49.62 -5.14 -17.89
C SER A 172 48.82 -5.58 -16.65
N LYS A 173 48.71 -6.87 -16.34
CA LYS A 173 49.52 -7.62 -15.35
C LYS A 173 49.84 -6.83 -14.07
N PHE A 174 49.20 -7.28 -12.98
CA PHE A 174 49.62 -7.43 -11.59
C PHE A 174 50.37 -6.30 -10.85
N GLY A 175 49.85 -6.02 -9.66
CA GLY A 175 50.50 -5.38 -8.51
C GLY A 175 49.56 -5.52 -7.32
#